data_AF-A0A127T5U9-F1
#
_entry.id   AF-A0A127T5U9-F1
#
_cell.length_a   1.000
_cell.length_b   1.000
_cell.length_c   1.000
_cell.angle_alpha   90.00
_cell.angle_beta   90.00
_cell.angle_gamma   90.00
#
_symmetry.space_group_name_H-M   'P 1'
#
loop_
_entity.id
_entity.type
_entity.pdbx_description
1 polymer ?
#
loop_
_entity_poly.entity_id
_entity_poly.type
_entity_poly.pdbx_seq_one_letter_code
_entity_poly.pdbx_strand_id
1 'polypeptide(L)'
;MFDLFKAIGLGLAVLLPLANPLTTVALFLGLAGNMNNAERNKQALMASVYVFDILMVSWYAGQVVMNTFGISIPGLRIAGGLIVAFIGFRMLFP
;
A
#
# COMPACT_ATOMS: atom_id res chain seq x y z
N MET A 1 -19.58 14.35 -13.89
CA MET A 1 -20.01 13.02 -13.40
C MET A 1 -19.21 11.88 -14.04
N PHE A 2 -19.09 11.82 -15.37
CA PHE A 2 -18.34 10.77 -16.06
C PHE A 2 -16.85 10.69 -15.64
N ASP A 3 -16.19 11.83 -15.45
CA ASP A 3 -14.79 11.88 -14.98
C ASP A 3 -14.60 11.35 -13.56
N LEU A 4 -15.60 11.54 -12.69
CA LEU A 4 -15.58 11.01 -11.32
C LEU A 4 -15.64 9.48 -11.33
N PHE A 5 -16.55 8.90 -12.14
CA PHE A 5 -16.62 7.46 -12.31
C PHE A 5 -15.32 6.89 -12.88
N LYS A 6 -14.72 7.57 -13.86
CA LYS A 6 -13.44 7.17 -14.44
C LYS A 6 -12.31 7.23 -13.42
N ALA A 7 -12.24 8.29 -12.62
CA ALA A 7 -11.24 8.45 -11.57
C ALA A 7 -11.37 7.38 -10.48
N ILE A 8 -12.59 7.10 -10.02
CA ILE A 8 -12.85 6.04 -9.03
C ILE A 8 -12.51 4.67 -9.61
N GLY A 9 -12.95 4.38 -10.84
CA GLY A 9 -12.68 3.10 -11.50
C GLY A 9 -11.18 2.84 -11.69
N LEU A 10 -10.43 3.84 -12.16
CA LEU A 10 -8.97 3.75 -12.29
C LEU A 10 -8.29 3.64 -10.92
N GLY A 11 -8.76 4.39 -9.92
CA GLY A 11 -8.24 4.30 -8.55
C GLY A 11 -8.37 2.89 -7.99
N LEU A 12 -9.55 2.28 -8.10
CA LEU A 12 -9.79 0.90 -7.66
C LEU A 12 -8.93 -0.11 -8.43
N ALA A 13 -8.77 0.07 -9.75
CA ALA A 13 -7.93 -0.80 -10.56
C ALA A 13 -6.44 -0.74 -10.15
N VAL A 14 -5.95 0.44 -9.79
CA VAL A 14 -4.56 0.65 -9.32
C VAL A 14 -4.36 0.09 -7.90
N LEU A 15 -5.39 0.13 -7.05
CA LEU A 15 -5.33 -0.44 -5.70
C LEU A 15 -5.17 -1.96 -5.71
N LEU A 16 -5.70 -2.66 -6.73
CA LEU A 16 -5.67 -4.13 -6.79
C LEU A 16 -4.22 -4.70 -6.80
N PRO A 17 -3.32 -4.29 -7.70
CA PRO A 17 -1.92 -4.75 -7.66
C PRO A 17 -1.16 -4.19 -6.46
N LEU A 18 -1.48 -2.97 -5.99
CA LEU A 18 -0.84 -2.37 -4.81
C LEU A 18 -1.14 -3.15 -3.52
N ALA A 19 -2.39 -3.57 -3.34
CA ALA A 19 -2.82 -4.32 -2.16
C ALA A 19 -2.40 -5.80 -2.23
N ASN A 20 -2.11 -6.31 -3.43
CA ASN A 20 -1.78 -7.71 -3.72
C ASN A 20 -2.65 -8.69 -2.89
N PRO A 21 -3.97 -8.73 -3.16
CA PRO A 21 -4.91 -9.45 -2.30
C PRO A 21 -4.63 -10.95 -2.24
N LEU A 22 -4.07 -11.54 -3.31
CA LEU A 22 -3.73 -12.97 -3.34
C LEU A 22 -2.69 -13.31 -2.27
N THR A 23 -1.58 -12.57 -2.24
CA THR A 23 -0.53 -12.78 -1.23
C THR A 23 -1.03 -12.40 0.16
N THR A 24 -1.77 -11.31 0.30
CA THR A 24 -2.27 -10.83 1.60
C THR A 24 -3.28 -11.81 2.21
N VAL A 25 -4.19 -12.39 1.42
CA VAL A 25 -5.13 -13.41 1.92
C VAL A 25 -4.39 -14.68 2.35
N ALA A 26 -3.44 -15.16 1.55
CA ALA A 26 -2.64 -16.34 1.90
C ALA A 26 -1.85 -16.10 3.21
N LEU A 27 -1.22 -14.92 3.35
CA LEU A 27 -0.51 -14.52 4.55
C LEU A 27 -1.46 -14.45 5.76
N PHE A 28 -2.62 -13.81 5.61
CA PHE A 28 -3.59 -13.67 6.69
C PHE A 28 -4.08 -15.04 7.17
N LEU A 29 -4.41 -15.95 6.26
CA LEU A 29 -4.82 -17.31 6.61
C LEU A 29 -3.71 -18.10 7.33
N GLY A 30 -2.46 -17.93 6.89
CA GLY A 30 -1.30 -18.53 7.55
C GLY A 30 -1.08 -18.01 8.98
N LEU A 31 -1.28 -16.71 9.21
CA LEU A 31 -1.14 -16.09 10.52
C LEU A 31 -2.36 -16.34 11.44
N ALA A 32 -3.56 -16.46 10.86
CA ALA A 32 -4.82 -16.58 11.57
C ALA A 32 -5.21 -18.04 11.92
N GLY A 33 -4.32 -19.02 11.66
CA GLY A 33 -4.61 -20.45 11.79
C GLY A 33 -5.21 -20.85 13.15
N ASN A 34 -4.68 -20.29 14.24
CA ASN A 34 -5.12 -20.60 15.61
C ASN A 34 -6.17 -19.62 16.18
N MET A 35 -6.62 -18.65 15.39
CA MET A 35 -7.53 -17.59 15.86
C MET A 35 -9.00 -18.03 15.67
N ASN A 36 -9.84 -17.72 16.66
CA ASN A 36 -11.29 -17.88 16.51
C ASN A 36 -11.88 -16.76 15.62
N ASN A 37 -13.15 -16.90 15.22
CA ASN A 37 -13.79 -15.95 14.31
C ASN A 37 -13.83 -14.50 14.86
N ALA A 38 -14.02 -14.33 16.17
CA ALA A 38 -14.05 -13.00 16.79
C ALA A 38 -12.66 -12.33 16.77
N GLU A 39 -11.62 -13.10 17.07
CA GLU A 39 -10.23 -12.65 17.02
C GLU A 39 -9.81 -12.29 15.58
N ARG A 40 -10.19 -13.11 14.59
CA ARG A 40 -9.94 -12.84 13.17
C ARG A 40 -10.58 -11.52 12.73
N ASN A 41 -11.85 -11.31 13.07
CA ASN A 41 -12.55 -10.07 12.73
C ASN A 41 -11.94 -8.85 13.41
N LYS A 42 -11.55 -8.97 14.69
CA LYS A 42 -10.84 -7.91 15.41
C LYS A 42 -9.52 -7.57 14.75
N GLN A 43 -8.72 -8.57 14.35
CA GLN A 43 -7.45 -8.32 13.68
C GLN A 43 -7.62 -7.72 12.29
N ALA A 44 -8.62 -8.16 11.52
CA ALA A 44 -8.93 -7.56 10.23
C ALA A 44 -9.29 -6.06 10.37
N LEU A 45 -10.07 -5.71 11.40
CA LEU A 45 -10.40 -4.32 11.71
C LEU A 45 -9.16 -3.52 12.12
N MET A 46 -8.35 -4.04 13.05
CA MET A 46 -7.14 -3.36 13.49
C MET A 46 -6.14 -3.16 12.34
N ALA A 47 -5.92 -4.17 11.51
CA ALA A 47 -5.08 -4.07 10.33
C ALA A 47 -5.59 -2.98 9.37
N SER A 48 -6.91 -2.91 9.17
CA SER A 48 -7.53 -1.88 8.32
C SER A 48 -7.33 -0.47 8.87
N VAL A 49 -7.46 -0.29 10.20
CA VAL A 49 -7.18 0.99 10.88
C VAL A 49 -5.71 1.37 10.74
N TYR A 50 -4.78 0.44 11.00
CA TYR A 50 -3.35 0.72 10.86
C TYR A 50 -2.96 1.08 9.43
N VAL A 51 -3.48 0.37 8.44
CA VAL A 51 -3.25 0.71 7.02
C VAL A 51 -3.80 2.10 6.71
N PHE A 52 -5.01 2.43 7.17
CA PHE A 52 -5.60 3.75 6.98
C PHE A 52 -4.73 4.86 7.59
N ASP A 53 -4.29 4.69 8.85
CA ASP A 53 -3.45 5.65 9.56
C ASP A 53 -2.09 5.84 8.87
N ILE A 54 -1.44 4.74 8.47
CA ILE A 54 -0.17 4.77 7.75
C ILE A 54 -0.32 5.53 6.43
N LEU A 55 -1.39 5.27 5.67
CA LEU A 55 -1.64 5.95 4.39
C LEU A 55 -1.94 7.44 4.59
N MET A 56 -2.75 7.81 5.58
CA MET A 56 -3.03 9.21 5.93
C MET A 56 -1.75 9.95 6.32
N VAL A 57 -0.98 9.40 7.27
CA VAL A 57 0.26 10.02 7.72
C VAL A 57 1.26 10.14 6.58
N SER A 58 1.43 9.09 5.78
CA SER A 58 2.34 9.11 4.63
C SER A 58 1.92 10.13 3.58
N TRP A 59 0.62 10.34 3.38
CA TRP A 59 0.11 11.36 2.46
C TRP A 59 0.50 12.77 2.91
N TYR A 60 0.14 13.14 4.15
CA TYR A 60 0.41 14.49 4.66
C TYR A 60 1.89 14.74 4.88
N ALA A 61 2.59 13.81 5.54
CA ALA A 61 4.03 13.93 5.80
C ALA A 61 4.82 13.92 4.49
N GLY A 62 4.44 13.06 3.54
CA GLY A 62 5.07 13.01 2.22
C GLY A 62 4.96 14.33 1.48
N GLN A 63 3.77 14.97 1.49
CA GLN A 63 3.59 16.28 0.88
C GLN A 63 4.48 17.36 1.51
N VAL A 64 4.61 17.37 2.84
CA VAL A 64 5.49 18.31 3.57
C VAL A 64 6.94 18.11 3.17
N VAL A 65 7.43 16.86 3.16
CA VAL A 65 8.80 16.52 2.76
C VAL A 65 9.05 16.95 1.33
N MET A 66 8.16 16.59 0.40
CA MET A 66 8.30 16.93 -1.01
C MET A 66 8.39 18.44 -1.24
N ASN A 67 7.54 19.23 -0.59
CA ASN A 67 7.56 20.68 -0.71
C ASN A 67 8.82 21.31 -0.10
N THR A 68 9.30 20.77 1.02
CA THR A 68 10.51 21.27 1.70
C THR A 68 11.76 21.07 0.85
N PHE A 69 11.87 19.93 0.18
CA PHE A 69 13.02 19.60 -0.66
C PHE A 69 12.83 19.97 -2.14
N GLY A 70 11.67 20.53 -2.52
CA GLY A 70 11.35 20.85 -3.92
C GLY A 70 11.26 19.63 -4.84
N ILE A 71 10.91 18.46 -4.29
CA ILE A 71 10.84 17.20 -5.04
C ILE A 71 9.48 17.11 -5.74
N SER A 72 9.51 16.81 -7.04
CA SER A 72 8.29 16.57 -7.82
C SER A 72 7.74 15.15 -7.63
N ILE A 73 6.43 14.96 -7.78
CA ILE A 73 5.77 13.64 -7.73
C ILE A 73 6.41 12.66 -8.74
N PRO A 74 6.69 13.06 -10.01
CA PRO A 74 7.41 12.19 -10.93
C PRO A 74 8.80 11.79 -10.42
N GLY A 75 9.56 12.75 -9.85
CA GLY A 75 10.89 12.48 -9.29
C GLY A 75 10.85 11.47 -8.14
N LEU A 76 9.90 11.62 -7.21
CA LEU A 76 9.71 10.67 -6.12
C LEU A 76 9.36 9.26 -6.63
N ARG A 77 8.51 9.15 -7.66
CA ARG A 77 8.15 7.87 -8.28
C ARG A 77 9.34 7.18 -8.93
N ILE A 78 10.20 7.93 -9.61
CA ILE A 78 11.43 7.37 -10.22
C ILE A 78 12.37 6.86 -9.13
N ALA A 79 12.63 7.65 -8.09
CA ALA A 79 13.49 7.26 -6.97
C ALA A 79 12.96 6.01 -6.25
N GLY A 80 11.65 5.98 -5.94
CA GLY A 80 11.00 4.81 -5.35
C GLY A 80 11.09 3.57 -6.25
N GLY A 81 10.89 3.74 -7.56
CA GLY A 81 11.05 2.67 -8.54
C GLY A 81 12.47 2.08 -8.58
N LEU A 82 13.49 2.94 -8.50
CA LEU A 82 14.90 2.50 -8.42
C LEU A 82 15.18 1.71 -7.14
N ILE A 83 14.62 2.14 -6.00
CA ILE A 83 14.76 1.41 -4.73
C ILE A 83 14.10 0.04 -4.82
N VAL A 84 12.87 -0.04 -5.34
CA VAL A 84 12.15 -1.31 -5.51
C VAL A 84 12.89 -2.23 -6.48
N ALA A 85 13.40 -1.71 -7.60
CA ALA A 85 14.21 -2.47 -8.54
C ALA A 85 15.46 -3.03 -7.87
N PHE A 86 16.19 -2.22 -7.10
CA PHE A 86 17.37 -2.64 -6.36
C PHE A 86 17.07 -3.76 -5.36
N ILE A 87 15.99 -3.62 -4.58
CA ILE A 87 15.55 -4.65 -3.64
C ILE A 87 15.18 -5.94 -4.40
N GLY A 88 14.45 -5.82 -5.52
CA GLY A 88 14.07 -6.96 -6.36
C GLY A 88 15.28 -7.71 -6.94
N PHE A 89 16.30 -6.99 -7.41
CA PHE A 89 17.54 -7.62 -7.89
C PHE A 89 18.26 -8.39 -6.78
N ARG A 90 18.32 -7.84 -5.57
CA ARG A 90 18.90 -8.50 -4.40
C ARG A 90 18.10 -9.73 -3.96
N MET A 91 16.79 -9.78 -4.21
CA MET A 91 15.98 -10.98 -3.94
C MET A 91 16.25 -12.12 -4.93
N LEU A 92 16.60 -11.79 -6.19
CA LEU A 92 16.89 -12.80 -7.23
C LEU A 92 18.33 -13.32 -7.16
N PHE A 93 19.27 -12.47 -6.78
CA PHE A 93 20.69 -12.80 -6.57
C PHE A 93 21.07 -12.42 -5.13
N PRO A 94 20.84 -13.32 -4.15
CA PRO A 94 21.06 -13.05 -2.73
C PRO A 94 22.51 -12.72 -2.37
#